data_AF-A0A7Y1VMV5-F1
#
_entry.id   AF-A0A7Y1VMV5-F1
#
_cell.length_a   1.000
_cell.length_b   1.000
_cell.length_c   1.000
_cell.angle_alpha   90.00
_cell.angle_beta   90.00
_cell.angle_gamma   90.00
#
_symmetry.space_group_name_H-M   'P 1'
#
loop_
_entity.id
_entity.type
_entity.pdbx_description
1 polymer ?
#
loop_
_entity_poly.entity_id
_entity_poly.type
_entity_poly.pdbx_seq_one_letter_code
_entity_poly.pdbx_strand_id
1 'polypeptide(L)'
;MKKIQFSNPHRKKHFEFFKAMNHPHFNVTVPVDITEFKKYLSENELPFSLSVVYFLSRAANEIAEFRWRIRDDEVVEHEAVHPSYTVSTESADVFSFCTVPYSSGYKQFIRQAKEIQERMWQNPDLEDEEGRDDYLFLSALPWIRFTSMQHAMQD
;
A
#
# COMPACT_ATOMS: atom_id res chain seq x y z
N MET A 1 14.31 -4.26 11.39
CA MET A 1 13.00 -4.61 11.98
C MET A 1 13.07 -4.57 13.49
N LYS A 2 12.00 -4.13 14.15
CA LYS A 2 11.94 -3.96 15.61
C LYS A 2 10.80 -4.81 16.18
N LYS A 3 11.07 -5.59 17.24
CA LYS A 3 10.00 -6.28 17.98
C LYS A 3 9.16 -5.28 18.76
N ILE A 4 7.85 -5.43 18.72
CA ILE A 4 6.89 -4.59 19.44
C ILE A 4 6.47 -5.27 20.73
N GLN A 5 6.66 -4.56 21.84
CA GLN A 5 6.08 -4.91 23.13
C GLN A 5 4.92 -3.97 23.40
N PHE A 6 3.74 -4.53 23.68
CA PHE A 6 2.58 -3.75 24.06
C PHE A 6 2.80 -3.15 25.45
N SER A 7 3.06 -1.84 25.51
CA SER A 7 3.17 -1.10 26.78
C SER A 7 1.82 -0.89 27.45
N ASN A 8 0.73 -0.87 26.68
CA ASN A 8 -0.63 -0.72 27.19
C ASN A 8 -1.29 -2.10 27.33
N PRO A 9 -1.66 -2.54 28.55
CA PRO A 9 -2.25 -3.86 28.78
C PRO A 9 -3.61 -4.04 28.10
N HIS A 10 -4.37 -2.96 27.92
CA HIS A 10 -5.66 -2.99 27.22
C HIS A 10 -5.47 -3.18 25.71
N ARG A 11 -4.48 -2.52 25.10
CA ARG A 11 -4.12 -2.78 23.69
C ARG A 11 -3.66 -4.21 23.46
N LYS A 12 -2.89 -4.79 24.40
CA LYS A 12 -2.48 -6.20 24.34
C LYS A 12 -3.70 -7.13 24.31
N LYS A 13 -4.67 -6.91 25.21
CA LYS A 13 -5.93 -7.69 25.22
C LYS A 13 -6.71 -7.57 23.90
N HIS A 14 -6.74 -6.37 23.29
CA HIS A 14 -7.41 -6.18 22.00
C HIS A 14 -6.72 -6.98 20.89
N PHE A 15 -5.38 -6.93 20.84
CA PHE A 15 -4.61 -7.73 19.91
C PHE A 15 -4.89 -9.23 20.06
N GLU A 16 -4.83 -9.74 21.29
CA GLU A 16 -5.12 -11.16 21.60
C GLU A 16 -6.54 -11.56 21.20
N PHE A 17 -7.52 -10.69 21.45
CA PHE A 17 -8.92 -10.94 21.10
C PHE A 17 -9.15 -10.98 19.57
N PHE A 18 -8.64 -9.98 18.83
CA PHE A 18 -8.84 -9.93 17.38
C PHE A 18 -7.99 -10.96 16.63
N LYS A 19 -6.74 -11.22 17.05
CA LYS A 19 -5.87 -12.23 16.41
C LYS A 19 -6.51 -13.63 16.40
N ALA A 20 -7.34 -13.95 17.40
CA ALA A 20 -8.01 -15.24 17.51
C ALA A 20 -9.27 -15.40 16.62
N MET A 21 -9.69 -14.35 15.90
CA MET A 21 -10.85 -14.42 15.02
C MET A 21 -10.52 -15.05 13.67
N ASN A 22 -11.48 -15.76 13.07
CA ASN A 22 -11.34 -16.28 11.71
C ASN A 22 -11.21 -15.16 10.65
N HIS A 23 -11.86 -14.02 10.88
CA HIS A 23 -11.82 -12.86 9.98
C HIS A 23 -11.53 -11.58 10.78
N PRO A 24 -10.26 -11.30 11.13
CA PRO A 24 -9.87 -10.15 11.96
C PRO A 24 -9.80 -8.82 11.18
N HIS A 25 -10.32 -8.79 9.94
CA HIS A 25 -10.24 -7.66 9.03
C HIS A 25 -11.62 -7.01 8.86
N PHE A 26 -11.62 -5.70 8.65
CA PHE A 26 -12.82 -4.95 8.27
C PHE A 26 -12.44 -3.89 7.24
N ASN A 27 -13.43 -3.44 6.46
CA ASN A 27 -13.23 -2.47 5.39
C ASN A 27 -14.01 -1.18 5.68
N VAL A 28 -13.40 -0.04 5.39
CA VAL A 28 -14.04 1.27 5.47
C VAL A 28 -13.82 1.98 4.14
N THR A 29 -14.90 2.49 3.55
CA THR A 29 -14.85 3.26 2.31
C THR A 29 -15.39 4.66 2.58
N VAL A 30 -14.61 5.68 2.25
CA VAL A 30 -14.97 7.08 2.45
C VAL A 30 -14.73 7.85 1.15
N PRO A 31 -15.68 8.69 0.70
CA PRO A 31 -15.41 9.62 -0.40
C PRO A 31 -14.43 10.69 0.06
N VAL A 32 -13.26 10.75 -0.57
CA VAL A 32 -12.26 11.79 -0.32
C VAL A 32 -12.41 12.91 -1.34
N ASP A 33 -12.54 14.15 -0.87
CA ASP A 33 -12.49 15.31 -1.75
C ASP A 33 -11.04 15.57 -2.18
N ILE A 34 -10.79 15.43 -3.48
CA ILE A 34 -9.48 15.63 -4.11
C ILE A 34 -9.45 16.85 -5.03
N THR A 35 -10.41 17.76 -4.92
CA THR A 35 -10.55 18.90 -5.85
C THR A 35 -9.29 19.75 -5.93
N GLU A 36 -8.80 20.23 -4.78
CA GLU A 36 -7.58 21.06 -4.72
C GLU A 36 -6.32 20.25 -5.02
N PHE A 37 -6.29 18.98 -4.62
CA PHE A 37 -5.19 18.08 -4.93
C PHE A 37 -5.03 17.89 -6.44
N LYS A 38 -6.11 17.56 -7.14
CA LYS A 38 -6.13 17.38 -8.59
C LYS A 38 -5.74 18.66 -9.32
N LYS A 39 -6.25 19.81 -8.88
CA LYS A 39 -5.91 21.12 -9.43
C LYS A 39 -4.41 21.39 -9.30
N TYR A 40 -3.85 21.24 -8.10
CA TYR A 40 -2.42 21.46 -7.84
C TYR A 40 -1.53 20.57 -8.73
N LEU A 41 -1.85 19.27 -8.83
CA LEU A 41 -1.06 18.38 -9.67
C LEU A 41 -1.13 18.76 -11.16
N SER A 42 -2.30 19.17 -11.65
CA SER A 42 -2.48 19.61 -13.03
C SER A 42 -1.69 20.89 -13.33
N GLU A 43 -1.74 21.87 -12.44
CA GLU A 43 -1.03 23.16 -12.61
C GLU A 43 0.50 23.01 -12.57
N ASN A 44 1.00 21.94 -11.94
CA ASN A 44 2.43 21.66 -11.79
C ASN A 44 2.91 20.49 -12.67
N GLU A 45 2.08 20.00 -13.58
CA GLU A 45 2.40 18.89 -14.50
C GLU A 45 2.90 17.61 -13.78
N LEU A 46 2.29 17.32 -12.64
CA LEU A 46 2.65 16.19 -11.79
C LEU A 46 1.81 14.93 -12.09
N PRO A 47 2.40 13.72 -12.06
CA PRO A 47 1.72 12.49 -12.45
C PRO A 47 0.69 12.04 -11.41
N PHE A 48 -0.60 12.24 -11.69
CA PHE A 48 -1.70 11.98 -10.76
C PHE A 48 -1.61 10.63 -10.02
N SER A 49 -1.55 9.50 -10.72
CA SER A 49 -1.56 8.18 -10.09
C SER A 49 -0.36 7.95 -9.18
N LEU A 50 0.84 8.36 -9.60
CA LEU A 50 2.05 8.22 -8.81
C LEU A 50 2.05 9.17 -7.60
N SER A 51 1.46 10.35 -7.73
CA SER A 51 1.26 11.26 -6.61
C SER A 51 0.32 10.67 -5.57
N VAL A 52 -0.79 10.05 -5.98
CA VAL A 52 -1.71 9.35 -5.06
C VAL A 52 -0.97 8.23 -4.33
N VAL A 53 -0.25 7.36 -5.06
CA VAL A 53 0.56 6.28 -4.47
C VAL A 53 1.55 6.84 -3.44
N TYR A 54 2.27 7.91 -3.77
CA TYR A 54 3.22 8.53 -2.86
C TYR A 54 2.56 9.02 -1.56
N PHE A 55 1.46 9.78 -1.65
CA PHE A 55 0.85 10.36 -0.46
C PHE A 55 0.17 9.31 0.43
N LEU A 56 -0.40 8.26 -0.16
CA LEU A 56 -0.89 7.10 0.61
C LEU A 56 0.26 6.36 1.30
N SER A 57 1.37 6.13 0.58
CA SER A 57 2.55 5.49 1.13
C SER A 57 3.16 6.30 2.26
N ARG A 58 3.21 7.62 2.11
CA ARG A 58 3.70 8.54 3.13
C ARG A 58 2.83 8.49 4.38
N ALA A 59 1.50 8.57 4.23
CA ALA A 59 0.58 8.48 5.36
C ALA A 59 0.70 7.14 6.10
N ALA A 60 0.81 6.03 5.37
CA ALA A 60 1.05 4.72 5.97
C ALA A 60 2.39 4.65 6.72
N ASN A 61 3.46 5.24 6.15
CA ASN A 61 4.77 5.28 6.79
C ASN A 61 4.90 6.33 7.93
N GLU A 62 3.92 7.22 8.13
CA GLU A 62 3.88 8.14 9.28
C GLU A 62 3.22 7.49 10.52
N ILE A 63 2.45 6.41 10.33
CA ILE A 63 1.75 5.69 11.41
C ILE A 63 2.40 4.31 11.63
N ALA A 64 2.90 4.07 12.84
CA ALA A 64 3.67 2.86 13.15
C ALA A 64 2.88 1.56 12.90
N GLU A 65 1.60 1.53 13.27
CA GLU A 65 0.74 0.36 13.15
C GLU A 65 0.58 -0.16 11.72
N PHE A 66 0.69 0.70 10.68
CA PHE A 66 0.64 0.23 9.28
C PHE A 66 1.93 -0.48 8.83
N ARG A 67 3.02 -0.32 9.59
CA ARG A 67 4.28 -1.04 9.36
C ARG A 67 4.42 -2.31 10.19
N TRP A 68 3.39 -2.69 10.93
CA TRP A 68 3.42 -3.87 11.77
C TRP A 68 3.08 -5.14 10.99
N ARG A 69 3.70 -6.26 11.37
CA ARG A 69 3.39 -7.62 10.92
C ARG A 69 3.31 -8.55 12.11
N ILE A 70 2.53 -9.60 11.96
CA ILE A 70 2.50 -10.73 12.88
C ILE A 70 3.40 -11.80 12.27
N ARG A 71 4.44 -12.20 13.00
CA ARG A 71 5.30 -13.32 12.63
C ARG A 71 5.29 -14.31 13.77
N ASP A 72 4.80 -15.50 13.48
CA ASP A 72 4.44 -16.51 14.48
C ASP A 72 3.47 -15.93 15.53
N ASP A 73 3.98 -15.64 16.73
CA ASP A 73 3.24 -15.04 17.84
C ASP A 73 3.73 -13.66 18.26
N GLU A 74 4.67 -13.10 17.50
CA GLU A 74 5.27 -11.79 17.77
C GLU A 74 4.77 -10.73 16.81
N VAL A 75 4.66 -9.50 17.32
CA VAL A 75 4.42 -8.31 16.49
C VAL A 75 5.76 -7.65 16.21
N VAL A 76 6.05 -7.42 14.94
CA VAL A 76 7.27 -6.76 14.46
C VAL A 76 6.92 -5.53 13.65
N GLU A 77 7.78 -4.52 13.68
CA GLU A 77 7.67 -3.30 12.89
C GLU A 77 8.78 -3.25 11.84
N HIS A 78 8.40 -3.02 10.60
CA HIS A 78 9.31 -2.66 9.53
C HIS A 78 9.76 -1.22 9.64
N GLU A 79 10.96 -0.93 9.14
CA GLU A 79 11.46 0.45 9.06
C GLU A 79 10.57 1.30 8.15
N ALA A 80 10.16 0.74 7.02
CA ALA A 80 9.20 1.31 6.10
C ALA A 80 8.34 0.20 5.48
N VAL A 81 7.18 0.58 4.96
CA VAL A 81 6.43 -0.24 4.01
C VAL A 81 6.52 0.36 2.62
N HIS A 82 6.55 -0.51 1.62
CA HIS A 82 6.84 -0.16 0.24
C HIS A 82 5.59 -0.37 -0.63
N PRO A 83 5.11 0.65 -1.36
CA PRO A 83 3.93 0.49 -2.19
C PRO A 83 4.17 -0.56 -3.27
N SER A 84 3.24 -1.52 -3.35
CA SER A 84 3.07 -2.43 -4.48
C SER A 84 1.71 -2.13 -5.12
N TYR A 85 1.73 -1.56 -6.32
CA TYR A 85 0.51 -1.12 -6.99
C TYR A 85 0.31 -1.76 -8.36
N THR A 86 -0.94 -1.82 -8.79
CA THR A 86 -1.31 -2.43 -10.08
C THR A 86 -1.02 -1.47 -11.24
N VAL A 87 -0.33 -1.97 -12.27
CA VAL A 87 -0.09 -1.24 -13.52
C VAL A 87 -0.55 -2.08 -14.73
N SER A 88 -1.00 -1.42 -15.78
CA SER A 88 -1.32 -2.10 -17.06
C SER A 88 -0.06 -2.64 -17.71
N THR A 89 -0.21 -3.67 -18.54
CA THR A 89 0.91 -4.33 -19.24
C THR A 89 0.76 -4.19 -20.74
N GLU A 90 1.87 -4.30 -21.50
CA GLU A 90 1.80 -4.45 -22.96
C GLU A 90 1.48 -5.88 -23.41
N SER A 91 1.65 -6.85 -22.51
CA SER A 91 1.54 -8.29 -22.82
C SER A 91 0.10 -8.76 -22.99
N ALA A 92 -0.84 -8.27 -22.17
CA ALA A 92 -2.26 -8.59 -22.24
C ALA A 92 -3.12 -7.57 -21.48
N ASP A 93 -4.44 -7.63 -21.65
CA ASP A 93 -5.43 -6.83 -20.90
C ASP A 93 -5.59 -7.34 -19.45
N VAL A 94 -4.45 -7.34 -18.73
CA VAL A 94 -4.28 -7.74 -17.34
C VAL A 94 -3.30 -6.76 -16.67
N PHE A 95 -3.11 -6.87 -15.35
CA PHE A 95 -2.20 -6.03 -14.59
C PHE A 95 -0.93 -6.76 -14.18
N SER A 96 0.10 -5.98 -13.82
CA SER A 96 1.32 -6.41 -13.13
C SER A 96 1.39 -5.74 -11.76
N PHE A 97 2.07 -6.35 -10.80
CA PHE A 97 2.48 -5.64 -9.59
C PHE A 97 3.71 -4.76 -9.87
N CYS A 98 3.67 -3.54 -9.33
CA CYS A 98 4.75 -2.57 -9.42
C CYS A 98 5.16 -2.17 -7.99
N THR A 99 6.16 -2.85 -7.46
CA THR A 99 6.71 -2.55 -6.13
C THR A 99 7.80 -1.50 -6.24
N VAL A 100 7.63 -0.38 -5.54
CA VAL A 100 8.57 0.74 -5.54
C VAL A 100 9.12 0.94 -4.12
N PRO A 101 10.45 0.99 -3.93
CA PRO A 101 11.04 1.38 -2.64
C PRO A 101 10.52 2.74 -2.18
N TYR A 102 9.97 2.80 -0.98
CA TYR A 102 9.47 4.04 -0.42
C TYR A 102 10.63 5.01 -0.14
N SER A 103 10.42 6.27 -0.52
CA SER A 103 11.29 7.39 -0.18
C SER A 103 10.41 8.53 0.33
N SER A 104 10.83 9.17 1.42
CA SER A 104 10.17 10.36 1.95
C SER A 104 10.31 11.59 1.03
N GLY A 105 11.20 11.53 0.04
CA GLY A 105 11.39 12.58 -0.94
C GLY A 105 10.51 12.39 -2.18
N TYR A 106 9.49 13.23 -2.35
CA TYR A 106 8.55 13.17 -3.49
C TYR A 106 9.25 13.01 -4.85
N LYS A 107 10.21 13.89 -5.18
CA LYS A 107 10.89 13.84 -6.49
C LYS A 107 11.65 12.54 -6.71
N GLN A 108 12.30 12.02 -5.66
CA GLN A 108 13.04 10.77 -5.75
C GLN A 108 12.09 9.59 -5.95
N PHE A 109 11.02 9.54 -5.17
CA PHE A 109 10.00 8.50 -5.28
C PHE A 109 9.38 8.50 -6.69
N ILE A 110 8.94 9.65 -7.20
CA ILE A 110 8.34 9.75 -8.54
C ILE A 110 9.29 9.28 -9.64
N ARG A 111 10.58 9.61 -9.54
CA ARG A 111 11.59 9.14 -10.52
C ARG A 111 11.70 7.61 -10.50
N GLN A 112 11.89 7.02 -9.32
CA GLN A 112 12.00 5.56 -9.16
C GLN A 112 10.73 4.84 -9.61
N ALA A 113 9.56 5.38 -9.25
CA ALA A 113 8.28 4.81 -9.62
C ALA A 113 8.06 4.80 -11.13
N LYS A 114 8.48 5.85 -11.86
CA LYS A 114 8.43 5.87 -13.33
C LYS A 114 9.32 4.81 -13.96
N GLU A 115 10.56 4.68 -13.47
CA GLU A 115 11.52 3.69 -13.97
C GLU A 115 11.00 2.25 -13.78
N ILE A 116 10.46 1.94 -12.60
CA ILE A 116 9.93 0.61 -12.30
C ILE A 116 8.62 0.36 -13.06
N GLN A 117 7.73 1.35 -13.16
CA GLN A 117 6.48 1.21 -13.92
C GLN A 117 6.74 0.93 -15.40
N GLU A 118 7.72 1.60 -16.02
CA GLU A 118 8.13 1.32 -17.41
C GLU A 118 8.62 -0.13 -17.54
N ARG A 119 9.45 -0.59 -16.60
CA ARG A 119 9.93 -1.98 -16.57
C ARG A 119 8.79 -2.99 -16.46
N MET A 120 7.80 -2.75 -15.59
CA MET A 120 6.65 -3.64 -15.39
C MET A 120 5.63 -3.58 -16.52
N TRP A 121 5.57 -2.47 -17.25
CA TRP A 121 4.78 -2.37 -18.46
C TRP A 121 5.31 -3.31 -19.55
N GLN A 122 6.64 -3.38 -19.72
CA GLN A 122 7.33 -4.22 -20.72
C GLN A 122 7.52 -5.67 -20.29
N ASN A 123 7.88 -5.89 -19.02
CA ASN A 123 8.21 -7.20 -18.45
C ASN A 123 7.36 -7.42 -17.19
N PRO A 124 6.07 -7.75 -17.35
CA PRO A 124 5.15 -7.85 -16.22
C PRO A 124 5.49 -9.01 -15.30
N ASP A 125 5.19 -8.82 -14.03
CA ASP A 125 5.39 -9.77 -12.94
C ASP A 125 4.23 -9.70 -11.93
N LEU A 126 3.87 -10.85 -11.37
CA LEU A 126 2.83 -11.02 -10.37
C LEU A 126 3.35 -11.66 -9.08
N GLU A 127 4.63 -12.04 -9.04
CA GLU A 127 5.22 -12.70 -7.88
C GLU A 127 5.71 -11.66 -6.86
N ASP A 128 5.39 -11.90 -5.60
CA ASP A 128 6.05 -11.22 -4.48
C ASP A 128 7.45 -11.83 -4.28
N GLU A 129 8.38 -11.02 -3.77
CA GLU A 129 9.73 -11.48 -3.46
C GLU A 129 9.68 -12.46 -2.28
N GLU A 130 10.32 -13.61 -2.44
CA GLU A 130 10.33 -14.66 -1.41
C GLU A 130 10.84 -14.12 -0.06
N GLY A 131 10.04 -14.31 0.99
CA GLY A 131 10.37 -13.88 2.35
C GLY A 131 10.16 -12.40 2.65
N ARG A 132 9.65 -11.61 1.69
CA ARG A 132 9.31 -10.20 1.87
C ARG A 132 7.84 -10.03 2.24
N ASP A 133 7.56 -9.24 3.26
CA ASP A 133 6.21 -8.95 3.76
C ASP A 133 6.00 -7.44 4.05
N ASP A 134 6.94 -6.58 3.68
CA ASP A 134 6.89 -5.13 3.93
C ASP A 134 6.07 -4.35 2.88
N TYR A 135 5.20 -5.04 2.15
CA TYR A 135 4.37 -4.46 1.11
C TYR A 135 3.25 -3.59 1.66
N LEU A 136 2.93 -2.53 0.92
CA LEU A 136 1.70 -1.76 1.03
C LEU A 136 0.95 -1.92 -0.29
N PHE A 137 -0.01 -2.85 -0.34
CA PHE A 137 -0.77 -3.11 -1.57
C PHE A 137 -1.75 -1.98 -1.87
N LEU A 138 -1.73 -1.49 -3.11
CA LEU A 138 -2.59 -0.43 -3.60
C LEU A 138 -3.20 -0.82 -4.95
N SER A 139 -4.51 -0.68 -5.10
CA SER A 139 -5.19 -0.96 -6.37
C SER A 139 -5.97 0.26 -6.85
N ALA A 140 -6.01 0.45 -8.16
CA ALA A 140 -6.79 1.50 -8.79
C ALA A 140 -7.83 0.88 -9.73
N LEU A 141 -9.09 1.30 -9.59
CA LEU A 141 -10.19 0.87 -10.45
C LEU A 141 -10.78 2.10 -11.16
N PRO A 142 -10.11 2.64 -12.20
CA PRO A 142 -10.48 3.92 -12.79
C PRO A 142 -11.81 3.90 -13.56
N TRP A 143 -12.35 2.71 -13.84
CA TRP A 143 -13.56 2.51 -14.64
C TRP A 143 -14.85 2.46 -13.82
N ILE A 144 -14.76 2.43 -12.49
CA ILE A 144 -15.92 2.32 -11.61
C ILE A 144 -15.93 3.40 -10.53
N ARG A 145 -17.11 3.89 -10.21
CA ARG A 145 -17.36 4.70 -9.02
C ARG A 145 -18.07 3.83 -7.99
N PHE A 146 -17.43 3.56 -6.87
CA PHE A 146 -17.95 2.69 -5.82
C PHE A 146 -18.16 3.44 -4.50
N THR A 147 -19.11 2.95 -3.70
CA THR A 147 -19.35 3.42 -2.32
C THR A 147 -18.92 2.39 -1.28
N SER A 148 -18.58 1.17 -1.70
CA SER A 148 -18.03 0.11 -0.87
C SER A 148 -17.19 -0.83 -1.73
N MET A 149 -16.09 -1.33 -1.16
CA MET A 149 -15.27 -2.39 -1.74
C MET A 149 -14.71 -3.26 -0.60
N GLN A 150 -14.65 -4.57 -0.83
CA GLN A 150 -13.98 -5.53 0.04
C GLN A 150 -13.03 -6.36 -0.80
N HIS A 151 -11.81 -6.56 -0.30
CA HIS A 151 -10.85 -7.45 -0.94
C HIS A 151 -11.26 -8.92 -0.72
N ALA A 152 -11.14 -9.74 -1.77
CA ALA A 152 -11.35 -11.17 -1.65
C ALA A 152 -10.17 -11.78 -0.87
N MET A 153 -10.47 -12.51 0.19
CA MET A 153 -9.47 -13.23 0.97
C MET A 153 -9.49 -14.70 0.55
N GLN A 154 -8.34 -15.36 0.54
CA GLN A 154 -8.27 -16.81 0.53
C GLN A 154 -8.36 -17.31 1.98
N ASP A 155 -9.07 -18.41 2.20
CA ASP A 155 -9.16 -19.09 3.50
C ASP A 155 -7.86 -19.80 3.87
#